data_AF-A0A958XZB8-F1
#
_entry.id   AF-A0A958XZB8-F1
#
_cell.length_a   1.000
_cell.length_b   1.000
_cell.length_c   1.000
_cell.angle_alpha   90.00
_cell.angle_beta   90.00
_cell.angle_gamma   90.00
#
_symmetry.space_group_name_H-M   'P 1'
#
loop_
_entity.id
_entity.type
_entity.pdbx_description
1 polymer ?
#
loop_
_entity_poly.entity_id
_entity_poly.type
_entity_poly.pdbx_seq_one_letter_code
_entity_poly.pdbx_strand_id
1 'polypeptide(L)' 'MHFEFHSEGLEKHSCQGRREGKWLIFECPECGYVRKWNQETNEMNVVNRGDENALHSGFFEPVGLQMSKMNPN' A
#
# COMPACT_ATOMS: atom_id res chain seq x y z
N MET A 1 3.00 24.88 -17.06
CA MET A 1 2.58 24.92 -15.64
C MET A 1 3.15 23.68 -14.98
N HIS A 2 4.05 23.86 -14.00
CA HIS A 2 4.64 22.78 -13.22
C HIS A 2 3.99 22.84 -11.83
N PHE A 3 3.28 21.80 -11.42
CA PHE A 3 2.72 21.72 -10.07
C PHE A 3 3.74 20.99 -9.20
N GLU A 4 4.33 21.69 -8.24
CA GLU A 4 5.16 21.08 -7.21
C GLU A 4 4.25 20.67 -6.04
N PHE A 5 4.04 19.37 -5.86
CA PHE A 5 3.37 18.83 -4.68
C PHE A 5 4.38 18.78 -3.54
N HIS A 6 4.39 19.82 -2.72
CA HIS A 6 5.19 19.86 -1.49
C HIS A 6 4.48 19.02 -0.43
N SER A 7 5.01 17.82 -0.14
CA SER A 7 4.58 16.96 0.98
C SER A 7 5.06 17.47 2.35
N GLU A 8 5.70 18.64 2.38
CA GLU A 8 6.27 19.27 3.56
C GLU A 8 5.15 19.72 4.51
N GLY A 9 4.91 18.93 5.56
CA GLY A 9 3.96 19.27 6.63
C GLY A 9 2.85 18.24 6.87
N LEU A 10 2.69 17.23 6.01
CA LEU A 10 1.75 16.13 6.29
C LEU A 10 2.42 15.06 7.15
N GLU A 11 1.69 14.58 8.16
CA GLU A 11 2.13 13.45 8.96
C GLU A 11 2.27 12.20 8.09
N LYS A 12 3.31 11.39 8.35
CA LYS A 12 3.62 10.20 7.55
C LYS A 12 3.33 8.98 8.38
N HIS A 13 2.43 8.13 7.90
CA HIS A 13 2.08 6.90 8.58
C HIS A 13 2.64 5.67 7.85
N SER A 14 2.98 4.66 8.64
CA SER A 14 3.50 3.38 8.16
C SER A 14 2.41 2.31 8.22
N CYS A 15 1.89 1.95 7.05
CA CYS A 15 0.89 0.90 6.87
C CYS A 15 1.54 -0.48 6.75
N GLN A 16 0.88 -1.47 7.34
CA GLN A 16 1.27 -2.88 7.25
C GLN A 16 0.43 -3.58 6.19
N GLY A 17 1.10 -4.27 5.27
CA GLY A 17 0.47 -5.06 4.21
C GLY A 17 0.36 -6.54 4.58
N ARG A 18 -0.82 -7.14 4.39
CA ARG A 18 -1.01 -8.60 4.47
C ARG A 18 -1.90 -9.10 3.34
N ARG A 19 -1.86 -10.40 3.06
CA ARG A 19 -2.74 -11.04 2.08
C ARG A 19 -3.81 -11.87 2.77
N GLU A 20 -5.07 -11.63 2.41
CA GLU A 20 -6.24 -12.41 2.81
C GLU A 20 -6.94 -12.92 1.55
N GLY A 21 -6.63 -14.15 1.15
CA GLY A 21 -7.12 -14.74 -0.10
C GLY A 21 -6.68 -13.93 -1.32
N LYS A 22 -7.66 -13.36 -2.03
CA LYS A 22 -7.45 -12.53 -3.23
C LYS A 22 -7.15 -11.05 -2.93
N TRP A 23 -7.26 -10.65 -1.67
CA TRP A 23 -7.13 -9.27 -1.26
C TRP A 23 -5.79 -9.02 -0.59
N LEU A 24 -5.11 -7.95 -1.00
CA LEU A 24 -4.08 -7.30 -0.21
C LEU A 24 -4.75 -6.26 0.69
N ILE A 25 -4.49 -6.36 1.99
CA ILE A 25 -5.01 -5.43 2.99
C ILE A 25 -3.86 -4.59 3.49
N PHE A 26 -4.03 -3.28 3.42
CA PHE A 26 -3.13 -2.31 4.01
C PHE A 26 -3.84 -1.65 5.18
N GLU A 27 -3.25 -1.77 6.37
CA GLU A 27 -3.79 -1.24 7.62
C GLU A 27 -2.78 -0.33 8.29
N CYS A 28 -3.23 0.87 8.66
CA CYS A 28 -2.45 1.85 9.41
C CYS A 28 -2.74 1.67 10.91
N PRO A 29 -1.76 1.26 11.72
CA PRO A 29 -1.95 1.13 13.17
C PRO A 29 -2.08 2.49 13.87
N GLU A 30 -1.67 3.59 13.23
CA GLU A 30 -1.61 4.92 13.84
C GLU A 30 -2.97 5.63 13.83
N CYS A 31 -3.75 5.49 12.75
CA CYS A 31 -5.07 6.14 12.63
C CYS A 31 -6.20 5.20 12.19
N GLY A 32 -5.94 3.91 12.07
CA GLY A 32 -6.94 2.91 11.68
C GLY A 32 -7.36 2.98 10.21
N TYR A 33 -6.63 3.68 9.35
CA TYR A 33 -6.84 3.64 7.90
C TYR A 33 -6.74 2.20 7.38
N VAL A 34 -7.72 1.77 6.57
CA VAL A 34 -7.75 0.44 5.97
C VAL A 34 -8.17 0.54 4.51
N ARG A 35 -7.31 0.03 3.62
CA ARG A 35 -7.68 -0.23 2.22
C ARG A 35 -7.44 -1.68 1.85
N LYS A 36 -8.24 -2.17 0.92
CA LYS A 36 -8.11 -3.49 0.31
C LYS A 36 -7.91 -3.33 -1.19
N TRP A 37 -7.02 -4.13 -1.77
CA TRP A 37 -6.76 -4.17 -3.19
C TRP A 37 -6.74 -5.61 -3.68
N ASN A 38 -7.58 -5.93 -4.66
CA ASN A 38 -7.54 -7.18 -5.38
C ASN A 38 -6.67 -7.00 -6.63
N GLN A 39 -5.50 -7.63 -6.64
CA GLN A 39 -4.54 -7.50 -7.74
C GLN A 39 -5.00 -8.18 -9.03
N GLU A 40 -5.84 -9.22 -8.95
CA GLU A 40 -6.35 -9.94 -10.14
C GLU A 40 -7.33 -9.07 -10.92
N THR A 41 -8.20 -8.34 -10.22
CA THR A 41 -9.27 -7.53 -10.81
C THR A 41 -8.95 -6.04 -10.86
N ASN A 42 -7.85 -5.61 -10.23
CA ASN A 42 -7.54 -4.22 -9.92
C ASN A 42 -8.59 -3.49 -9.08
N GLU A 43 -9.50 -4.22 -8.42
CA GLU A 43 -10.51 -3.62 -7.56
C GLU A 43 -9.88 -3.07 -6.28
N MET A 44 -10.21 -1.83 -5.92
CA MET A 44 -9.72 -1.18 -4.70
C MET A 44 -10.89 -0.66 -3.87
N ASN A 45 -10.87 -0.98 -2.57
CA ASN A 45 -11.90 -0.58 -1.62
C ASN A 45 -11.24 0.06 -0.39
N VAL A 46 -11.62 1.29 -0.07
CA VAL A 46 -11.26 1.92 1.21
C VAL A 46 -12.34 1.55 2.22
N VAL A 47 -11.95 0.77 3.22
CA VAL A 47 -12.86 0.25 4.26
C VAL A 47 -12.95 1.24 5.41
N ASN A 48 -11.83 1.87 5.78
CA ASN A 48 -11.77 2.94 6.76
C ASN A 48 -10.80 4.00 6.28
N ARG A 49 -11.18 5.28 6.44
CA ARG A 49 -10.40 6.42 5.96
C ARG A 49 -9.33 6.89 6.94
N GLY A 50 -9.46 6.58 8.23
CA GLY A 50 -8.51 7.03 9.25
C GLY A 50 -8.28 8.54 9.17
N ASP A 51 -7.01 8.96 9.26
CA ASP A 51 -6.60 10.34 8.98
C ASP A 51 -6.38 10.54 7.47
N GLU A 52 -7.23 11.38 6.87
CA GLU A 52 -7.19 11.75 5.46
C GLU A 52 -6.07 12.75 5.12
N ASN A 53 -5.52 13.44 6.12
CA ASN A 53 -4.41 14.39 5.94
C ASN A 53 -3.04 13.72 6.13
N ALA A 54 -3.00 12.47 6.57
CA ALA A 54 -1.76 11.71 6.69
C ALA A 54 -1.35 11.07 5.35
N LEU A 55 -0.05 11.07 5.09
CA LEU A 55 0.56 10.34 3.98
C LEU A 55 0.82 8.89 4.39
N HIS A 56 -0.05 8.01 3.91
CA HIS A 56 0.03 6.58 4.14
C HIS A 56 1.01 5.91 3.20
N SER A 57 2.04 5.26 3.76
CA SER A 57 3.03 4.48 3.01
C SER A 57 3.13 3.07 3.59
N GLY A 58 3.24 2.04 2.77
CA GLY A 58 3.34 0.66 3.26
C GLY A 58 3.79 -0.29 2.17
N PHE A 59 4.31 -1.44 2.60
CA PHE A 59 4.84 -2.48 1.71
C PHE A 59 4.17 -3.83 1.99
N PHE A 60 4.06 -4.63 0.94
CA PHE A 60 3.66 -6.03 1.03
C PHE A 60 4.67 -6.86 0.22
N GLU A 61 5.34 -7.80 0.88
CA GLU A 61 6.20 -8.78 0.22
C GLU A 61 5.41 -10.08 0.00
N PRO A 62 5.16 -10.49 -1.25
CA PRO A 62 4.63 -11.81 -1.50
C PRO A 62 5.69 -12.87 -1.17
N VAL A 63 5.40 -13.73 -0.20
CA VAL A 63 6.22 -14.92 0.08
C VAL A 63 6.15 -15.83 -1.14
N GLY A 64 7.21 -15.87 -1.95
CA GLY A 64 7.27 -16.68 -3.17
C GLY A 64 8.04 -16.10 -4.35
N LEU A 65 8.65 -14.91 -4.23
CA LEU A 65 9.59 -14.39 -5.23
C LEU A 65 10.93 -15.15 -5.15
N GLN A 66 10.89 -16.45 -5.43
CA GLN A 66 12.09 -17.22 -5.72
C GLN A 66 12.62 -16.67 -7.04
N MET A 67 13.71 -15.91 -6.98
CA MET A 67 14.40 -15.36 -8.13
C MET A 67 14.75 -16.51 -9.10
N SER A 68 13.89 -16.77 -10.08
CA SER A 68 14.19 -17.69 -11.17
C SER A 68 15.26 -17.02 -12.03
N LYS A 69 16.51 -17.35 -11.70
CA LYS A 69 17.75 -17.25 -12.49
C LYS A 69 17.56 -16.52 -13.84
N MET A 70 17.99 -15.25 -13.90
CA MET A 70 18.33 -14.62 -15.17
C MET A 70 19.51 -15.39 -15.78
N ASN A 71 19.29 -16.11 -16.87
CA ASN A 71 20.36 -16.55 -17.74
C ASN A 71 20.56 -15.45 -18.81
N PRO A 72 21.72 -14.77 -18.84
CA PRO A 72 22.10 -13.98 -19.99
C PRO A 72 22.44 -14.93 -21.15
N ASN A 73 21.88 -14.65 -22.32
CA ASN A 73 22.22 -15.29 -23.59
C ASN A 73 23.36 -14.52 -24.25
#